data_AF-A0A829C2P7-F1
#
_entry.id   AF-A0A829C2P7-F1
#
_cell.length_a   1.000
_cell.length_b   1.000
_cell.length_c   1.000
_cell.angle_alpha   90.00
_cell.angle_beta   90.00
_cell.angle_gamma   90.00
#
_symmetry.space_group_name_H-M   'P 1'
#
loop_
_entity.id
_entity.type
_entity.pdbx_description
1 polymer ?
#
loop_
_entity_poly.entity_id
_entity_poly.type
_entity_poly.pdbx_seq_one_letter_code
_entity_poly.pdbx_strand_id
1 'polypeptide(L)'
;MSIVDARGREVRRATIEHNAAGLRELLELLSRAGAREVAIERPDGPVVDTLLEAGITVVVISPNQLKNLRGRYGSAGNKDDRFDAFVLADTLRTDRSRLRPLLPDTPATATLRRTCRPRKDLVAHRVALANQLRAHLRVVFPGVVGLFADLDSPISLAFLTFLPRFDCQDRADWLSVKRLAGWLAAAGYCGRAPRPAHRCPARRHR
;
A
#
# COMPACT_ATOMS: atom_id res chain seq x y z
N MET A 1 13.26 8.88 14.71
CA MET A 1 12.95 8.44 16.10
C MET A 1 13.14 9.62 17.05
N SER A 2 12.27 9.71 18.05
CA SER A 2 12.39 10.61 19.21
C SER A 2 12.18 9.79 20.50
N ILE A 3 12.92 10.12 21.56
CA ILE A 3 12.73 9.56 22.91
C ILE A 3 12.41 10.74 23.83
N VAL A 4 11.30 10.60 24.55
CA VAL A 4 10.76 11.64 25.43
C VAL A 4 10.75 11.13 26.86
N ASP A 5 11.23 11.94 27.81
CA ASP A 5 11.20 11.60 29.24
C ASP A 5 9.79 11.73 29.85
N ALA A 6 9.62 11.31 31.10
CA ALA A 6 8.34 11.40 31.81
C ALA A 6 7.78 12.83 31.91
N ARG A 7 8.66 13.85 31.82
CA ARG A 7 8.31 15.28 31.87
C ARG A 7 7.97 15.87 30.50
N GLY A 8 8.00 15.07 29.42
CA GLY A 8 7.74 15.55 28.07
C GLY A 8 8.95 16.19 27.39
N ARG A 9 10.15 16.08 27.96
CA ARG A 9 11.37 16.60 27.32
C ARG A 9 11.96 15.56 26.39
N GLU A 10 12.30 15.99 25.17
CA GLU A 10 13.01 15.14 24.22
C GLU A 10 14.46 14.93 24.68
N VAL A 11 14.77 13.70 25.11
CA VAL A 11 16.11 13.32 25.60
C VAL A 11 17.00 12.80 24.48
N ARG A 12 16.42 12.34 23.37
CA ARG A 12 17.17 11.90 22.20
C ARG A 12 16.33 12.06 20.94
N ARG A 13 16.99 12.50 19.87
CA ARG A 13 16.49 12.47 18.50
C ARG A 13 17.52 11.81 17.60
N ALA A 14 17.08 10.90 16.75
CA ALA A 14 17.93 10.21 15.78
C ALA A 14 17.14 9.79 14.54
N THR A 15 17.79 9.80 13.39
CA THR A 15 17.30 9.13 12.18
C THR A 15 17.93 7.75 12.14
N ILE A 16 17.11 6.71 11.98
CA ILE A 16 17.56 5.33 11.95
C ILE A 16 17.25 4.75 10.58
N GLU A 17 18.25 4.11 9.98
CA GLU A 17 18.09 3.40 8.72
C GLU A 17 17.26 2.13 8.89
N HIS A 18 16.42 1.81 7.89
CA HIS A 18 15.54 0.64 7.91
C HIS A 18 16.28 -0.64 7.45
N ASN A 19 17.49 -0.85 7.96
CA ASN A 19 18.32 -2.02 7.68
C ASN A 19 18.73 -2.71 9.00
N ALA A 20 19.35 -3.89 8.92
CA ALA A 20 19.71 -4.67 10.10
C ALA A 20 20.64 -3.92 11.07
N ALA A 21 21.51 -3.03 10.58
CA ALA A 21 22.39 -2.24 11.43
C ALA A 21 21.63 -1.14 12.17
N GLY A 22 20.77 -0.40 11.47
CA GLY A 22 19.92 0.62 12.08
C GLY A 22 18.93 0.03 13.08
N LEU A 23 18.40 -1.17 12.83
CA LEU A 23 17.54 -1.87 13.80
C LEU A 23 18.27 -2.24 15.10
N ARG A 24 19.55 -2.65 15.00
CA ARG A 24 20.39 -2.88 16.19
C ARG A 24 20.66 -1.58 16.95
N GLU A 25 21.00 -0.51 16.23
CA GLU A 25 21.20 0.82 16.82
C GLU A 25 19.93 1.31 17.54
N LEU A 26 18.76 1.11 16.94
CA LEU A 26 17.47 1.43 17.55
C LEU A 26 17.29 0.74 18.91
N LEU A 27 17.51 -0.58 18.97
CA LEU A 27 17.37 -1.35 20.21
C LEU A 27 18.37 -0.89 21.28
N GLU A 28 19.62 -0.61 20.89
CA GLU A 28 20.64 -0.09 21.82
C GLU A 28 20.24 1.27 22.40
N LEU A 29 19.75 2.18 21.56
CA LEU A 29 19.31 3.51 21.99
C LEU A 29 18.12 3.42 22.95
N LEU A 30 17.14 2.56 22.65
CA LEU A 30 15.97 2.35 23.52
C LEU A 30 16.37 1.70 24.85
N SER A 31 17.26 0.71 24.81
CA SER A 31 17.78 0.04 26.00
C SER A 31 18.53 1.01 26.92
N ARG A 32 19.43 1.83 26.37
CA ARG A 32 20.17 2.87 27.12
C ARG A 32 19.26 3.91 27.75
N ALA A 33 18.15 4.23 27.09
CA ALA A 33 17.14 5.16 27.61
C ALA A 33 16.18 4.51 28.61
N GLY A 34 16.23 3.18 28.80
CA GLY A 34 15.27 2.45 29.62
C GLY A 34 13.85 2.43 29.05
N ALA A 35 13.69 2.71 27.75
CA ALA A 35 12.38 2.74 27.11
C ALA A 35 11.79 1.34 27.00
N ARG A 36 10.53 1.17 27.43
CA ARG A 36 9.79 -0.10 27.38
C ARG A 36 8.64 -0.11 26.39
N GLU A 37 8.25 1.06 25.90
CA GLU A 37 7.13 1.22 24.99
C GLU A 37 7.51 2.15 23.83
N VAL A 38 7.02 1.86 22.63
CA VAL A 38 7.30 2.63 21.41
C VAL A 38 6.02 2.84 20.61
N ALA A 39 5.76 4.08 20.18
CA ALA A 39 4.66 4.40 19.29
C ALA A 39 5.13 4.44 17.83
N ILE A 40 4.34 3.84 16.94
CA ILE A 40 4.61 3.77 15.50
C ILE A 40 3.35 4.04 14.68
N GLU A 41 3.52 4.48 13.44
CA GLU A 41 2.37 4.72 12.55
C GLU A 41 1.83 3.46 11.87
N ARG A 42 2.75 2.55 11.51
CA ARG A 42 2.45 1.36 10.70
C ARG A 42 2.52 0.11 11.57
N PRO A 43 1.50 -0.75 11.59
CA PRO A 43 1.46 -1.95 12.44
C PRO A 43 2.30 -3.13 11.90
N ASP A 44 3.16 -2.89 10.90
CA ASP A 44 3.83 -3.94 10.14
C ASP A 44 5.24 -3.55 9.68
N GLY A 45 6.06 -4.56 9.45
CA GLY A 45 7.39 -4.46 8.87
C GLY A 45 8.52 -4.83 9.83
N PRO A 46 9.77 -4.90 9.34
CA PRO A 46 10.90 -5.41 10.11
C PRO A 46 11.14 -4.67 11.43
N VAL A 47 10.87 -3.36 11.46
CA VAL A 47 10.98 -2.55 12.69
C VAL A 47 10.03 -3.07 13.78
N VAL A 48 8.79 -3.38 13.42
CA VAL A 48 7.77 -3.84 14.37
C VAL A 48 8.14 -5.22 14.92
N ASP A 49 8.51 -6.12 14.01
CA ASP A 49 8.91 -7.49 14.36
C ASP A 49 10.11 -7.46 15.33
N THR A 50 11.14 -6.67 15.02
CA THR A 50 12.33 -6.53 15.89
C THR A 50 12.00 -5.92 17.26
N LEU A 51 11.12 -4.94 17.34
CA LEU A 51 10.70 -4.35 18.62
C LEU A 51 9.92 -5.36 19.48
N LEU A 52 8.99 -6.10 18.87
CA LEU A 52 8.21 -7.14 19.56
C LEU A 52 9.10 -8.30 20.03
N GLU A 53 10.04 -8.75 19.20
CA GLU A 53 11.03 -9.79 19.56
C GLU A 53 11.93 -9.35 20.73
N ALA A 54 12.26 -8.05 20.81
CA ALA A 54 13.01 -7.47 21.93
C ALA A 54 12.16 -7.26 23.20
N GLY A 55 10.89 -7.65 23.21
CA GLY A 55 9.97 -7.49 24.33
C GLY A 55 9.52 -6.05 24.57
N ILE A 56 9.67 -5.16 23.57
CA ILE A 56 9.23 -3.78 23.63
C ILE A 56 7.74 -3.72 23.31
N THR A 57 6.97 -3.01 24.14
CA THR A 57 5.54 -2.82 23.88
C THR A 57 5.35 -1.84 22.74
N VAL A 58 4.85 -2.32 21.61
CA VAL A 58 4.55 -1.47 20.45
C VAL A 58 3.13 -0.93 20.55
N VAL A 59 2.93 0.35 20.27
CA VAL A 59 1.61 0.99 20.21
C VAL A 59 1.45 1.63 18.84
N VAL A 60 0.33 1.36 18.16
CA VAL A 60 0.09 1.87 16.81
C VAL A 60 -0.82 3.10 16.87
N ILE A 61 -0.36 4.21 16.33
CA ILE A 61 -1.13 5.46 16.18
C ILE A 61 -1.28 5.73 14.69
N SER A 62 -2.49 5.61 14.15
CA SER A 62 -2.70 5.73 12.71
C SER A 62 -2.30 7.12 12.16
N PRO A 63 -1.90 7.25 10.89
CA PRO A 63 -1.55 8.54 10.29
C PRO A 63 -2.66 9.61 10.41
N ASN A 64 -3.93 9.18 10.36
CA ASN A 64 -5.07 10.08 10.55
C ASN A 64 -5.17 10.58 11.99
N GLN A 65 -4.93 9.71 12.99
CA GLN A 65 -4.86 10.14 14.39
C GLN A 65 -3.69 11.10 14.60
N LEU A 66 -2.51 10.78 14.06
CA LEU A 66 -1.33 11.64 14.17
C LEU A 66 -1.58 13.03 13.57
N LYS A 67 -2.19 13.09 12.37
CA LYS A 67 -2.58 14.36 11.74
C LYS A 67 -3.47 15.21 12.65
N ASN A 68 -4.44 14.60 13.33
CA ASN A 68 -5.32 15.30 14.27
C ASN A 68 -4.58 15.73 15.55
N LEU A 69 -3.62 14.92 16.01
CA LEU A 69 -2.82 15.21 17.21
C LEU A 69 -1.86 16.38 17.02
N ARG A 70 -1.34 16.61 15.80
CA ARG A 70 -0.45 17.76 15.51
C ARG A 70 -1.04 19.10 15.94
N GLY A 71 -2.37 19.26 15.82
CA GLY A 71 -3.06 20.48 16.25
C GLY A 71 -2.90 20.80 17.75
N ARG A 72 -2.60 19.81 18.60
CA ARG A 72 -2.31 20.01 20.03
C ARG A 72 -0.96 20.69 20.29
N TYR A 73 -0.03 20.57 19.34
CA TYR A 73 1.37 21.01 19.49
C TYR A 73 1.68 22.28 18.68
N GLY A 74 0.71 22.80 17.94
CA GLY A 74 0.80 24.07 17.20
C GLY A 74 0.24 23.99 15.78
N SER A 75 0.07 25.16 15.16
CA SER A 75 -0.41 25.31 13.77
C SER A 75 0.71 25.04 12.76
N ALA A 76 1.22 23.81 12.68
CA ALA A 76 2.28 23.44 11.73
C ALA A 76 1.69 22.72 10.51
N GLY A 77 1.53 23.47 9.40
CA GLY A 77 0.99 23.00 8.12
C GLY A 77 1.93 22.16 7.25
N ASN A 78 3.16 21.86 7.69
CA ASN A 78 4.11 21.06 6.93
C ASN A 78 4.40 19.72 7.61
N LYS A 79 4.49 18.66 6.80
CA LYS A 79 4.91 17.35 7.25
C LYS A 79 6.39 17.40 7.63
N ASP A 80 6.68 17.21 8.90
CA ASP A 80 8.04 17.07 9.42
C ASP A 80 8.13 15.71 10.14
N ASP A 81 8.80 14.74 9.51
CA ASP A 81 8.94 13.37 10.03
C ASP A 81 9.64 13.34 11.41
N ARG A 82 10.48 14.35 11.72
CA ARG A 82 11.12 14.46 13.05
C ARG A 82 10.13 14.93 14.10
N PHE A 83 9.29 15.89 13.74
CA PHE A 83 8.21 16.36 14.60
C PHE A 83 7.18 15.24 14.82
N ASP A 84 6.84 14.48 13.78
CA ASP A 84 5.96 13.30 13.89
C ASP A 84 6.49 12.28 14.89
N ALA A 85 7.79 12.00 14.86
CA ALA A 85 8.41 11.10 15.83
C ALA A 85 8.27 11.62 17.28
N PHE A 86 8.40 12.93 17.50
CA PHE A 86 8.17 13.55 18.81
C PHE A 86 6.71 13.47 19.24
N VAL A 87 5.77 13.82 18.35
CA VAL A 87 4.33 13.77 18.63
C VAL A 87 3.89 12.35 18.98
N LEU A 88 4.39 11.33 18.28
CA LEU A 88 4.11 9.93 18.61
C LEU A 88 4.62 9.55 20.01
N ALA A 89 5.87 9.91 20.33
CA ALA A 89 6.48 9.60 21.63
C ALA A 89 5.75 10.33 22.78
N ASP A 90 5.42 11.60 22.61
CA ASP A 90 4.72 12.39 23.63
C ASP A 90 3.24 12.01 23.76
N THR A 91 2.58 11.63 22.67
CA THR A 91 1.22 11.08 22.71
C THR A 91 1.20 9.76 23.46
N LEU A 92 2.18 8.89 23.23
CA LEU A 92 2.29 7.62 23.98
C LEU A 92 2.41 7.88 25.48
N ARG A 93 3.20 8.88 25.87
CA ARG A 93 3.39 9.28 27.28
C ARG A 93 2.11 9.84 27.90
N THR A 94 1.40 10.72 27.20
CA THR A 94 0.25 11.47 27.73
C THR A 94 -1.06 10.69 27.67
N ASP A 95 -1.32 9.98 26.58
CA ASP A 95 -2.59 9.30 26.30
C ASP A 95 -2.50 7.78 26.51
N ARG A 96 -1.47 7.29 27.22
CA ARG A 96 -1.15 5.85 27.35
C ARG A 96 -2.35 4.97 27.71
N SER A 97 -3.22 5.45 28.61
CA SER A 97 -4.40 4.72 29.10
C SER A 97 -5.48 4.51 28.04
N ARG A 98 -5.50 5.35 27.00
CA ARG A 98 -6.45 5.29 25.87
C ARG A 98 -5.90 4.49 24.69
N LEU A 99 -4.58 4.30 24.66
CA LEU A 99 -3.88 3.60 23.59
C LEU A 99 -3.79 2.11 23.90
N ARG A 100 -4.00 1.30 22.86
CA ARG A 100 -3.90 -0.16 22.95
C ARG A 100 -2.56 -0.63 22.39
N PRO A 101 -1.82 -1.50 23.11
CA PRO A 101 -0.68 -2.19 22.56
C PRO A 101 -1.06 -2.98 21.31
N LEU A 102 -0.15 -3.03 20.36
CA LEU A 102 -0.17 -3.98 19.27
C LEU A 102 0.01 -5.37 19.86
N LEU A 103 -0.99 -6.21 19.68
CA LEU A 103 -0.87 -7.62 20.01
C LEU A 103 -0.04 -8.30 18.91
N PRO A 104 0.99 -9.08 19.27
CA PRO A 104 1.70 -9.90 18.31
C PRO A 104 0.71 -10.78 17.54
N ASP A 105 0.93 -10.92 16.25
CA ASP A 105 0.15 -11.84 15.43
C ASP A 105 0.35 -13.28 15.93
N THR A 106 -0.71 -14.08 15.86
CA THR A 106 -0.56 -15.54 15.99
C THR A 106 0.30 -16.08 14.83
N PRO A 107 0.95 -17.25 14.97
CA PRO A 107 1.72 -17.86 13.87
C PRO A 107 0.91 -18.02 12.57
N ALA A 108 -0.39 -18.30 12.69
CA ALA A 108 -1.30 -18.39 11.54
C ALA A 108 -1.52 -17.02 10.87
N THR A 109 -1.77 -15.96 11.65
CA THR A 109 -1.95 -14.60 11.15
C THR A 109 -0.66 -14.05 10.51
N ALA A 110 0.49 -14.32 11.13
CA ALA A 110 1.79 -13.93 10.61
C ALA A 110 2.07 -14.60 9.25
N THR A 111 1.79 -15.90 9.13
CA THR A 111 1.90 -16.64 7.86
C THR A 111 0.99 -16.05 6.78
N LEU A 112 -0.29 -15.81 7.10
CA LEU A 112 -1.23 -15.17 6.18
C LEU A 112 -0.72 -13.81 5.70
N ARG A 113 -0.23 -12.97 6.62
CA ARG A 113 0.30 -11.63 6.31
C ARG A 113 1.53 -11.73 5.38
N ARG A 114 2.45 -12.66 5.66
CA ARG A 114 3.63 -12.94 4.83
C ARG A 114 3.25 -13.36 3.42
N THR A 115 2.22 -14.19 3.23
CA THR A 115 1.74 -14.60 1.90
C THR A 115 0.98 -13.49 1.18
N CYS A 116 0.18 -12.69 1.92
CA CYS A 116 -0.61 -11.61 1.34
C CYS A 116 0.23 -10.42 0.85
N ARG A 117 1.41 -10.16 1.43
CA ARG A 117 2.26 -9.02 1.03
C ARG A 117 2.79 -9.16 -0.41
N PRO A 118 3.48 -10.25 -0.81
CA PRO A 118 3.90 -10.45 -2.19
C PRO A 118 2.72 -10.38 -3.19
N ARG A 119 1.55 -10.89 -2.82
CA ARG A 119 0.34 -10.76 -3.65
C ARG A 119 -0.05 -9.30 -3.89
N LYS A 120 -0.06 -8.47 -2.83
CA LYS A 120 -0.37 -7.04 -2.95
C LYS A 120 0.65 -6.34 -3.85
N ASP A 121 1.93 -6.67 -3.69
CA ASP A 121 3.00 -6.13 -4.51
C ASP A 121 2.82 -6.53 -5.98
N LEU A 122 2.53 -7.80 -6.27
CA LEU A 122 2.23 -8.27 -7.63
C LEU A 122 1.00 -7.59 -8.25
N VAL A 123 -0.04 -7.31 -7.47
CA VAL A 123 -1.21 -6.54 -7.94
C VAL A 123 -0.82 -5.12 -8.29
N ALA A 124 -0.01 -4.45 -7.46
CA ALA A 124 0.49 -3.10 -7.76
C ALA A 124 1.36 -3.08 -9.02
N HIS A 125 2.26 -4.06 -9.17
CA HIS A 125 3.08 -4.25 -10.37
C HIS A 125 2.21 -4.46 -11.62
N ARG A 126 1.19 -5.32 -11.54
CA ARG A 126 0.26 -5.57 -12.65
C ARG A 126 -0.45 -4.29 -13.09
N VAL A 127 -0.94 -3.48 -12.16
CA VAL A 127 -1.59 -2.19 -12.45
C VAL A 127 -0.61 -1.21 -13.11
N ALA A 128 0.62 -1.13 -12.58
CA ALA A 128 1.66 -0.28 -13.16
C ALA A 128 1.99 -0.68 -14.61
N LEU A 129 2.21 -1.98 -14.86
CA LEU A 129 2.47 -2.51 -16.21
C LEU A 129 1.30 -2.26 -17.16
N ALA A 130 0.06 -2.47 -16.71
CA ALA A 130 -1.13 -2.18 -17.52
C ALA A 130 -1.23 -0.69 -17.91
N ASN A 131 -0.86 0.21 -16.99
CA ASN A 131 -0.83 1.65 -17.27
C ASN A 131 0.31 2.03 -18.24
N GLN A 132 1.49 1.43 -18.10
CA GLN A 132 2.60 1.61 -19.04
C GLN A 132 2.22 1.12 -20.44
N LEU A 133 1.64 -0.07 -20.55
CA LEU A 133 1.13 -0.62 -21.82
C LEU A 133 0.10 0.32 -22.45
N ARG A 134 -0.85 0.83 -21.67
CA ARG A 134 -1.84 1.81 -22.15
C ARG A 134 -1.16 3.08 -22.67
N ALA A 135 -0.15 3.59 -21.99
CA ALA A 135 0.57 4.78 -22.42
C ALA A 135 1.28 4.54 -23.75
N HIS A 136 1.96 3.40 -23.90
CA HIS A 136 2.61 3.03 -25.16
C HIS A 136 1.61 2.88 -26.31
N LEU A 137 0.51 2.16 -26.10
CA LEU A 137 -0.51 1.96 -27.14
C LEU A 137 -1.17 3.26 -27.58
N ARG A 138 -1.32 4.26 -26.70
CA ARG A 138 -1.81 5.58 -27.12
C ARG A 138 -0.92 6.26 -28.15
N VAL A 139 0.38 5.96 -28.14
CA VAL A 139 1.36 6.53 -29.10
C VAL A 139 1.38 5.70 -30.38
N VAL A 140 1.50 4.38 -30.26
CA VAL A 140 1.78 3.52 -31.43
C VAL A 140 0.52 2.96 -32.11
N PHE A 141 -0.58 2.79 -31.37
CA PHE A 141 -1.80 2.17 -31.89
C PHE A 141 -3.05 2.50 -31.04
N PRO A 142 -3.52 3.76 -31.07
CA PRO A 142 -4.54 4.26 -30.14
C PRO A 142 -5.89 3.54 -30.28
N GLY A 143 -6.18 2.95 -31.46
CA GLY A 143 -7.44 2.25 -31.73
C GLY A 143 -7.71 1.02 -30.84
N VAL A 144 -6.69 0.45 -30.20
CA VAL A 144 -6.86 -0.68 -29.26
C VAL A 144 -7.21 -0.20 -27.85
N VAL A 145 -6.91 1.06 -27.54
CA VAL A 145 -7.18 1.62 -26.22
C VAL A 145 -8.70 1.80 -26.05
N GLY A 146 -9.31 0.88 -25.30
CA GLY A 146 -10.77 0.86 -25.08
C GLY A 146 -11.51 -0.20 -25.88
N LEU A 147 -10.82 -0.95 -26.75
CA LEU A 147 -11.40 -2.11 -27.45
C LEU A 147 -11.78 -3.23 -26.47
N PHE A 148 -11.00 -3.40 -25.42
CA PHE A 148 -11.23 -4.37 -24.36
C PHE A 148 -11.66 -3.71 -23.04
N ALA A 149 -12.45 -4.41 -22.23
CA ALA A 149 -12.92 -3.95 -20.93
C ALA A 149 -11.76 -3.68 -19.99
N ASP A 150 -10.77 -4.58 -20.01
CA ASP A 150 -9.49 -4.50 -19.31
C ASP A 150 -8.36 -4.80 -20.29
N LEU A 151 -7.33 -3.95 -20.29
CA LEU A 151 -6.20 -4.04 -21.23
C LEU A 151 -5.26 -5.20 -20.90
N ASP A 152 -5.20 -5.59 -19.63
CA ASP A 152 -4.45 -6.72 -19.08
C ASP A 152 -5.29 -8.01 -19.03
N SER A 153 -6.45 -8.05 -19.70
CA SER A 153 -7.24 -9.27 -19.84
C SER A 153 -6.54 -10.29 -20.77
N PRO A 154 -6.73 -11.60 -20.57
CA PRO A 154 -6.12 -12.63 -21.43
C PRO A 154 -6.43 -12.43 -22.91
N ILE A 155 -7.65 -12.02 -23.26
CA ILE A 155 -8.04 -11.76 -24.64
C ILE A 155 -7.36 -10.50 -25.21
N SER A 156 -7.25 -9.43 -24.44
CA SER A 156 -6.55 -8.22 -24.87
C SER A 156 -5.06 -8.52 -25.13
N LEU A 157 -4.42 -9.28 -24.23
CA LEU A 157 -3.03 -9.70 -24.42
C LEU A 157 -2.87 -10.63 -25.62
N ALA A 158 -3.79 -11.57 -25.84
CA ALA A 158 -3.80 -12.42 -27.03
C ALA A 158 -3.97 -11.60 -28.31
N PHE A 159 -4.80 -10.57 -28.31
CA PHE A 159 -4.92 -9.64 -29.44
C PHE A 159 -3.60 -8.88 -29.68
N LEU A 160 -2.97 -8.39 -28.61
CA LEU A 160 -1.72 -7.64 -28.69
C LEU A 160 -0.53 -8.49 -29.17
N THR A 161 -0.51 -9.81 -28.93
CA THR A 161 0.51 -10.69 -29.51
C THR A 161 0.31 -10.93 -31.01
N PHE A 162 -0.90 -10.72 -31.54
CA PHE A 162 -1.16 -10.69 -32.98
C PHE A 162 -0.84 -9.34 -33.62
N LEU A 163 -0.76 -8.26 -32.84
CA LEU A 163 -0.56 -6.89 -33.33
C LEU A 163 0.71 -6.71 -34.20
N PRO A 164 1.86 -7.35 -33.91
CA PRO A 164 3.04 -7.26 -34.79
C PRO A 164 2.82 -7.78 -36.21
N ARG A 165 1.73 -8.53 -36.48
CA ARG A 165 1.35 -8.93 -37.85
C ARG A 165 0.73 -7.78 -38.65
N PHE A 166 0.37 -6.69 -37.98
CA PHE A 166 -0.22 -5.48 -38.54
C PHE A 166 0.79 -4.32 -38.42
N ASP A 167 1.99 -4.53 -38.96
CA ASP A 167 3.12 -3.59 -38.96
C ASP A 167 2.95 -2.43 -39.96
N CYS A 168 2.00 -2.53 -40.89
CA CYS A 168 1.62 -1.48 -41.83
C CYS A 168 0.10 -1.38 -42.03
N GLN A 169 -0.37 -0.26 -42.58
CA GLN A 169 -1.79 0.00 -42.81
C GLN A 169 -2.46 -1.08 -43.67
N ASP A 170 -1.81 -1.54 -44.75
CA ASP A 170 -2.37 -2.57 -45.64
C ASP A 170 -2.64 -3.90 -44.91
N ARG A 171 -1.79 -4.26 -43.94
CA ARG A 171 -2.02 -5.44 -43.11
C ARG A 171 -3.07 -5.18 -42.05
N ALA A 172 -3.12 -3.97 -41.47
CA ALA A 172 -4.18 -3.60 -40.53
C ALA A 172 -5.57 -3.63 -41.20
N ASP A 173 -5.67 -3.24 -42.47
CA ASP A 173 -6.92 -3.26 -43.24
C ASP A 173 -7.46 -4.68 -43.50
N TRP A 174 -6.60 -5.70 -43.39
CA TRP A 174 -7.04 -7.10 -43.36
C TRP A 174 -7.94 -7.38 -42.14
N LEU A 175 -7.77 -6.69 -41.03
CA LEU A 175 -8.59 -6.85 -39.83
C LEU A 175 -9.92 -6.08 -39.95
N SER A 176 -10.79 -6.55 -40.84
CA SER A 176 -12.13 -5.99 -40.99
C SER A 176 -12.98 -6.19 -39.74
N VAL A 177 -13.98 -5.32 -39.55
CA VAL A 177 -14.95 -5.42 -38.44
C VAL A 177 -15.57 -6.82 -38.34
N LYS A 178 -15.87 -7.47 -39.48
CA LYS A 178 -16.41 -8.83 -39.54
C LYS A 178 -15.43 -9.88 -39.02
N ARG A 179 -14.15 -9.77 -39.35
CA ARG A 179 -13.09 -10.68 -38.90
C ARG A 179 -12.81 -10.49 -37.41
N LEU A 180 -12.74 -9.24 -36.96
CA LEU A 180 -12.58 -8.93 -35.55
C LEU A 180 -13.77 -9.44 -34.71
N ALA A 181 -15.00 -9.21 -35.16
CA ALA A 181 -16.20 -9.71 -34.49
C ALA A 181 -16.23 -11.25 -34.43
N GLY A 182 -15.86 -11.93 -35.52
CA GLY A 182 -15.75 -13.40 -35.53
C GLY A 182 -14.68 -13.92 -34.57
N TRP A 183 -13.54 -13.25 -34.48
CA TRP A 183 -12.48 -13.60 -33.53
C TRP A 183 -12.92 -13.37 -32.07
N LEU A 184 -13.55 -12.24 -31.77
CA LEU A 184 -14.09 -11.95 -30.43
C LEU A 184 -15.16 -12.96 -30.02
N ALA A 185 -16.05 -13.35 -30.94
CA ALA A 185 -17.07 -14.37 -30.69
C ALA A 185 -16.47 -15.76 -30.46
N ALA A 186 -15.48 -16.16 -31.26
CA ALA A 186 -14.75 -17.43 -31.08
C ALA A 186 -14.00 -17.47 -29.74
N ALA A 187 -13.50 -16.32 -29.27
CA ALA A 187 -12.87 -16.17 -27.96
C ALA A 187 -13.88 -16.03 -26.80
N GLY A 188 -15.19 -16.07 -27.07
CA GLY A 188 -16.24 -15.95 -26.07
C GLY A 188 -16.34 -14.57 -25.40
N TYR A 189 -15.84 -13.53 -26.05
CA TYR A 189 -15.74 -12.20 -25.45
C TYR A 189 -16.99 -11.37 -25.71
N CYS A 190 -17.70 -11.04 -24.62
CA CYS A 190 -18.94 -10.27 -24.63
C CYS A 190 -18.75 -8.77 -24.38
N GLY A 191 -17.51 -8.28 -24.31
CA GLY A 191 -17.24 -6.88 -24.03
C GLY A 191 -17.44 -6.49 -22.56
N ARG A 192 -17.64 -5.20 -22.33
CA ARG A 192 -17.89 -4.65 -20.99
C ARG A 192 -19.36 -4.90 -20.63
N ALA A 193 -19.65 -6.03 -20.00
CA ALA A 193 -20.96 -6.21 -19.36
C ALA A 193 -21.12 -5.12 -18.28
N PRO A 194 -22.27 -4.43 -18.19
CA PRO A 194 -22.52 -3.52 -17.09
C PRO A 194 -22.37 -4.31 -15.79
N ARG A 195 -21.45 -3.86 -14.92
CA ARG A 195 -21.23 -4.44 -13.60
C ARG A 195 -22.60 -4.47 -12.91
N PRO A 196 -23.16 -5.64 -12.52
CA PRO A 196 -24.37 -5.62 -11.70
C PRO A 196 -24.02 -4.82 -10.45
N ALA A 197 -24.71 -3.71 -10.25
CA ALA A 197 -24.56 -2.90 -9.05
C ALA A 197 -24.76 -3.85 -7.87
N HIS A 198 -23.73 -4.04 -7.06
CA HIS A 198 -23.86 -4.74 -5.80
C HIS A 198 -24.88 -3.96 -4.98
N ARG A 199 -26.15 -4.38 -5.00
CA ARG A 199 -27.18 -3.88 -4.09
C ARG A 199 -26.73 -4.29 -2.70
N CYS A 200 -26.14 -3.34 -1.98
CA CYS A 200 -25.98 -3.44 -0.54
C CYS A 200 -27.41 -3.64 0.04
N PRO A 201 -27.71 -4.74 0.73
CA PRO A 201 -29.03 -4.91 1.32
C PRO A 201 -29.21 -3.80 2.36
N ALA A 202 -30.22 -2.96 2.13
CA ALA A 202 -30.60 -1.91 3.05
C ALA A 202 -30.80 -2.51 4.45
N ARG A 203 -30.02 -2.03 5.43
CA ARG A 203 -30.26 -2.31 6.84
C ARG A 203 -31.67 -1.82 7.16
N ARG A 204 -32.61 -2.74 7.36
CA ARG A 204 -33.87 -2.46 8.03
C ARG A 204 -33.55 -2.20 9.50
N HIS A 205 -33.62 -0.93 9.91
CA HIS A 205 -33.76 -0.60 11.32
C HIS A 205 -35.21 -0.91 11.73
N ARG A 206 -35.35 -1.85 12.66
CA ARG A 206 -36.40 -1.84 13.67
C ARG A 206 -35.71 -1.60 15.01
#